data_AF-A0A7V9QEK2-F1
#
_entry.id   AF-A0A7V9QEK2-F1
#
_cell.length_a   1.000
_cell.length_b   1.000
_cell.length_c   1.000
_cell.angle_alpha   90.00
_cell.angle_beta   90.00
_cell.angle_gamma   90.00
#
_symmetry.space_group_name_H-M   'P 1'
#
loop_
_entity.id
_entity.type
_entity.pdbx_description
1 polymer ?
#
loop_
_entity_poly.entity_id
_entity_poly.type
_entity_poly.pdbx_seq_one_letter_code
_entity_poly.pdbx_strand_id
1 'polypeptide(L)'
;VLDLVIYALIPISAAAAAASPTDALWVSLAFLLASFYVNVGSWMYLAAILEKRGKGGSVGGEQTTITFPTGLVEGAETMLLFTLIILLPGQLTALFWVIAVLVGITAVQRLVWAARWLKDPI
;
A
#
# COMPACT_ATOMS: atom_id res chain seq x y z
N VAL A 1 -7.07 3.87 10.33
CA VAL A 1 -6.16 5.02 10.61
C VAL A 1 -4.96 4.59 11.44
N LEU A 2 -5.18 3.90 12.57
CA LEU A 2 -4.09 3.38 13.40
C LEU A 2 -3.11 2.49 12.60
N ASP A 3 -3.63 1.67 11.69
CA ASP A 3 -2.82 0.80 10.83
C ASP A 3 -1.85 1.60 9.94
N LEU A 4 -2.29 2.75 9.41
CA LEU A 4 -1.46 3.64 8.60
C LEU A 4 -0.35 4.27 9.42
N VAL A 5 -0.67 4.64 10.65
CA VAL A 5 0.31 5.20 11.60
C VAL A 5 1.38 4.15 11.90
N ILE A 6 0.97 2.91 12.21
CA ILE A 6 1.92 1.82 12.48
C ILE A 6 2.77 1.52 11.24
N TYR A 7 2.16 1.43 10.06
CA TYR A 7 2.87 1.18 8.79
C TYR A 7 3.87 2.27 8.42
N ALA A 8 3.63 3.52 8.79
CA ALA A 8 4.60 4.60 8.61
C ALA A 8 5.69 4.58 9.70
N LEU A 9 5.31 4.35 10.96
CA LEU A 9 6.24 4.42 12.10
C LEU A 9 7.30 3.31 12.09
N ILE A 10 6.98 2.11 11.59
CA ILE A 10 7.95 1.00 11.51
C ILE A 10 9.18 1.38 10.65
N PRO A 11 9.04 1.74 9.36
CA PRO A 11 10.20 2.12 8.55
C PRO A 11 10.85 3.44 9.02
N ILE A 12 10.08 4.39 9.56
CA ILE A 12 10.64 5.62 10.15
C ILE A 12 11.53 5.29 11.34
N SER A 13 11.07 4.45 12.26
CA SER A 13 11.84 4.08 13.45
C SER A 13 13.08 3.24 13.08
N ALA A 14 12.98 2.34 12.10
CA ALA A 14 14.12 1.59 11.59
C ALA A 14 15.19 2.51 10.96
N ALA A 15 14.78 3.51 10.17
CA ALA A 15 15.70 4.48 9.59
C ALA A 15 16.35 5.37 10.65
N ALA A 16 15.56 5.84 11.62
CA ALA A 16 16.04 6.70 12.71
C ALA A 16 16.98 5.97 13.68
N ALA A 17 16.79 4.66 13.88
CA ALA A 17 17.64 3.82 14.70
C ALA A 17 18.93 3.35 13.98
N ALA A 18 19.10 3.67 12.69
CA ALA A 18 20.29 3.27 11.94
C ALA A 18 21.54 3.99 12.49
N ALA A 19 22.61 3.23 12.76
CA ALA A 19 23.85 3.77 13.33
C ALA A 19 24.60 4.73 12.40
N SER A 20 24.37 4.64 11.08
CA SER A 20 25.02 5.49 10.07
C SER A 20 24.02 5.79 8.96
N PRO A 21 23.05 6.70 9.20
CA PRO A 21 22.02 7.01 8.22
C PRO A 21 22.65 7.76 7.05
N THR A 22 22.37 7.30 5.83
CA THR A 22 22.84 7.92 4.59
C THR A 22 21.69 8.69 3.92
N ASP A 23 22.02 9.65 3.07
CA ASP A 23 21.02 10.36 2.26
C ASP A 23 20.18 9.38 1.42
N ALA A 24 20.82 8.32 0.91
CA ALA A 24 20.14 7.26 0.17
C ALA A 24 19.08 6.52 1.00
N LEU A 25 19.33 6.29 2.29
CA LEU A 25 18.35 5.71 3.21
C LEU A 25 17.13 6.62 3.36
N TRP A 26 17.33 7.91 3.62
CA TRP A 26 16.23 8.87 3.76
C TRP A 26 15.42 9.06 2.49
N VAL A 27 16.08 9.10 1.33
CA VAL A 27 15.40 9.13 0.02
C VAL A 27 14.56 7.86 -0.16
N SER A 28 15.12 6.68 0.09
CA SER A 28 14.37 5.42 -0.04
C SER A 28 13.17 5.35 0.91
N LEU A 29 13.29 5.89 2.13
CA LEU A 29 12.19 6.00 3.08
C LEU A 29 11.09 6.94 2.56
N ALA A 30 11.46 8.10 1.99
CA ALA A 30 10.50 9.04 1.44
C ALA A 30 9.70 8.42 0.28
N PHE A 31 10.37 7.68 -0.61
CA PHE A 31 9.70 6.93 -1.68
C PHE A 31 8.77 5.83 -1.15
N LEU A 32 9.20 5.10 -0.11
CA LEU A 32 8.36 4.12 0.56
C LEU A 32 7.09 4.75 1.14
N LEU A 33 7.21 5.85 1.89
CA LEU A 33 6.06 6.56 2.45
C LEU A 33 5.13 7.14 1.36
N ALA A 34 5.70 7.69 0.28
CA ALA A 34 4.93 8.15 -0.87
C ALA A 34 4.14 7.00 -1.51
N SER A 35 4.74 5.81 -1.63
CA SER A 35 4.04 4.63 -2.17
C SER A 35 2.86 4.21 -1.29
N PHE A 36 2.99 4.28 0.04
CA PHE A 36 1.88 4.02 0.96
C PHE A 36 0.76 5.05 0.79
N TYR A 37 1.09 6.33 0.65
CA TYR A 37 0.10 7.38 0.44
C TYR A 37 -0.69 7.18 -0.86
N VAL A 38 0.00 6.89 -1.96
CA VAL A 38 -0.64 6.60 -3.26
C VAL A 38 -1.52 5.35 -3.17
N ASN A 39 -1.06 4.31 -2.47
CA ASN A 39 -1.86 3.11 -2.25
C ASN A 39 -3.15 3.40 -1.48
N VAL A 40 -3.10 4.18 -0.40
CA VAL A 40 -4.29 4.57 0.37
C VAL A 40 -5.23 5.47 -0.44
N GLY A 41 -4.68 6.45 -1.17
CA GLY A 41 -5.46 7.31 -2.05
C GLY A 41 -6.22 6.53 -3.12
N SER A 42 -5.61 5.47 -3.65
CA SER A 42 -6.25 4.57 -4.62
C SER A 42 -7.48 3.87 -4.03
N TRP A 43 -7.43 3.45 -2.76
CA TRP A 43 -8.58 2.87 -2.05
C TRP A 43 -9.70 3.88 -1.83
N MET A 44 -9.36 5.08 -1.36
CA MET A 44 -10.35 6.12 -1.09
C MET A 44 -11.06 6.56 -2.37
N TYR A 45 -10.31 6.70 -3.47
CA TYR A 45 -10.88 7.03 -4.78
C TYR A 45 -11.86 5.97 -5.28
N LEU A 46 -11.49 4.69 -5.17
CA LEU A 46 -12.37 3.58 -5.56
C LEU A 46 -13.64 3.52 -4.70
N ALA A 47 -13.51 3.67 -3.37
CA ALA A 47 -14.64 3.67 -2.44
C ALA A 47 -15.62 4.81 -2.77
N ALA A 48 -15.11 6.02 -3.03
CA ALA A 48 -15.94 7.17 -3.40
C ALA A 48 -16.70 6.97 -4.72
N ILE A 49 -16.11 6.27 -5.70
CA ILE A 49 -16.80 5.95 -6.97
C ILE A 49 -17.91 4.92 -6.75
N LEU A 50 -17.64 3.87 -5.95
CA LEU A 50 -18.62 2.83 -5.65
C LEU A 50 -19.82 3.39 -4.88
N GLU A 51 -19.57 4.28 -3.92
CA GLU A 51 -20.59 5.01 -3.17
C GLU A 51 -21.46 5.86 -4.10
N LYS A 52 -20.86 6.67 -4.98
CA LYS A 52 -21.58 7.52 -5.94
C LYS A 52 -22.42 6.73 -6.96
N ARG A 53 -22.01 5.52 -7.34
CA ARG A 53 -22.72 4.68 -8.32
C ARG A 53 -23.86 3.87 -7.70
N GLY A 54 -24.20 4.09 -6.41
CA GLY A 54 -25.31 3.39 -5.74
C GLY A 54 -25.08 1.88 -5.54
N LYS A 55 -23.89 1.36 -5.90
CA LYS A 55 -23.48 -0.03 -5.70
C LYS A 55 -22.87 -0.28 -4.31
N GLY A 56 -22.94 0.71 -3.42
CA GLY A 56 -22.62 0.52 -2.00
C GLY A 56 -23.59 -0.40 -1.26
N GLY A 57 -24.74 -0.77 -1.86
CA GLY A 57 -25.77 -1.57 -1.17
C GLY A 57 -26.65 -2.48 -2.03
N SER A 58 -26.29 -2.82 -3.27
CA SER A 58 -27.18 -3.60 -4.16
C SER A 58 -26.47 -4.54 -5.14
N VAL A 59 -25.41 -5.22 -4.67
CA VAL A 59 -24.97 -6.48 -5.29
C VAL A 59 -25.24 -7.61 -4.31
N GLY A 60 -26.46 -8.16 -4.39
CA GLY A 60 -26.84 -9.39 -3.69
C GLY A 60 -27.15 -9.20 -2.21
N GLY A 61 -28.23 -9.81 -1.74
CA GLY A 61 -28.57 -9.91 -0.33
C GLY A 61 -27.65 -10.88 0.44
N GLU A 62 -26.33 -10.79 0.24
CA GLU A 62 -25.33 -11.50 1.01
C GLU A 62 -24.56 -10.50 1.89
N GLN A 63 -24.58 -10.73 3.20
CA GLN A 63 -23.95 -9.89 4.21
C GLN A 63 -22.41 -9.93 4.21
N THR A 64 -21.77 -10.60 3.27
CA THR A 64 -20.30 -10.71 3.23
C THR A 64 -19.89 -10.97 1.79
N THR A 65 -18.66 -10.58 1.42
CA THR A 65 -18.01 -10.98 0.16
C THR A 65 -18.18 -10.01 -1.02
N ILE A 66 -17.73 -8.76 -0.85
CA ILE A 66 -17.14 -8.07 -2.01
C ILE A 66 -15.88 -8.85 -2.37
N THR A 67 -15.93 -9.60 -3.48
CA THR A 67 -14.76 -10.28 -4.04
C THR A 67 -13.88 -9.20 -4.66
N PHE A 68 -13.00 -8.61 -3.84
CA PHE A 68 -12.01 -7.64 -4.29
C PHE A 68 -10.96 -8.35 -5.16
N PRO A 69 -10.47 -7.73 -6.24
CA PRO A 69 -9.34 -8.27 -6.98
C PRO A 69 -8.15 -8.36 -6.02
N THR A 70 -7.63 -9.58 -5.87
CA THR A 70 -6.49 -9.94 -5.04
C THR A 70 -5.32 -9.02 -5.39
N GLY A 71 -4.94 -8.16 -4.46
CA GLY A 71 -3.74 -7.34 -4.62
C GLY A 71 -2.53 -8.21 -4.36
N LEU A 72 -1.49 -8.10 -5.19
CA LEU A 72 -0.22 -8.82 -5.05
C LEU A 72 0.52 -8.53 -3.71
N VAL A 73 0.01 -7.63 -2.87
CA VAL A 73 0.49 -7.37 -1.51
C VAL A 73 -0.74 -7.21 -0.63
N GLU A 74 -1.25 -8.33 -0.10
CA GLU A 74 -2.51 -8.35 0.67
C GLU A 74 -2.29 -8.31 2.19
N GLY A 75 -1.20 -8.89 2.69
CA GLY A 75 -0.86 -8.81 4.11
C GLY A 75 0.30 -9.69 4.55
N ALA A 76 0.40 -10.92 4.01
CA ALA A 76 1.49 -11.84 4.33
C ALA A 76 2.87 -11.30 3.86
N GLU A 77 2.93 -10.76 2.65
CA GLU A 77 4.16 -10.18 2.11
C GLU A 77 4.58 -8.93 2.89
N THR A 78 3.64 -8.07 3.29
CA THR A 78 3.93 -6.90 4.13
C THR A 78 4.50 -7.30 5.48
N MET A 79 3.93 -8.33 6.12
CA MET A 79 4.46 -8.86 7.38
C MET A 79 5.89 -9.38 7.21
N LEU A 80 6.16 -10.19 6.17
CA LEU A 80 7.50 -10.69 5.88
C LEU A 80 8.49 -9.55 5.61
N LEU A 81 8.10 -8.54 4.84
CA LEU A 81 8.93 -7.37 4.52
C LEU A 81 9.25 -6.55 5.78
N PHE A 82 8.30 -6.41 6.70
CA PHE A 82 8.55 -5.72 7.98
C PHE A 82 9.41 -6.54 8.92
N THR A 83 9.25 -7.86 8.95
CA THR A 83 10.18 -8.74 9.65
C THR A 83 11.59 -8.59 9.11
N LEU A 84 11.76 -8.50 7.78
CA LEU A 84 13.07 -8.28 7.14
C LEU A 84 13.68 -6.94 7.49
N ILE A 85 12.89 -5.86 7.58
CA ILE A 85 13.36 -4.54 8.05
C ILE A 85 14.00 -4.64 9.44
N ILE A 86 13.37 -5.39 10.35
CA ILE A 86 13.84 -5.55 11.73
C ILE A 86 15.07 -6.48 11.78
N LEU A 87 15.07 -7.56 11.00
CA LEU A 87 16.13 -8.58 11.02
C LEU A 87 17.41 -8.13 10.32
N LEU A 88 17.31 -7.26 9.31
CA LEU A 88 18.42 -6.84 8.45
C LEU A 88 18.62 -5.31 8.47
N PRO A 89 19.00 -4.71 9.62
CA PRO A 89 19.20 -3.26 9.73
C PRO A 89 20.34 -2.71 8.85
N GLY A 90 21.24 -3.58 8.37
CA GLY A 90 22.30 -3.21 7.42
C GLY A 90 21.85 -3.03 5.97
N GLN A 91 20.64 -3.50 5.60
CA GLN A 91 20.15 -3.47 4.22
C GLN A 91 18.89 -2.60 4.05
N LEU A 92 18.63 -1.68 4.98
CA LEU A 92 17.41 -0.86 5.00
C LEU A 92 17.14 -0.12 3.70
N THR A 93 18.16 0.50 3.09
CA THR A 93 18.01 1.23 1.82
C THR A 93 17.49 0.33 0.69
N ALA A 94 18.06 -0.87 0.55
CA ALA A 94 17.63 -1.82 -0.48
C ALA A 94 16.22 -2.33 -0.20
N LEU A 95 15.93 -2.68 1.06
CA LEU A 95 14.61 -3.12 1.49
C LEU A 95 13.54 -2.05 1.23
N PHE A 96 13.79 -0.78 1.60
CA PHE A 96 12.84 0.30 1.38
C PHE A 96 12.53 0.51 -0.10
N TRP A 97 13.52 0.42 -0.98
CA TRP A 97 13.30 0.48 -2.42
C TRP A 97 12.47 -0.69 -2.94
N VAL A 98 12.79 -1.92 -2.54
CA VAL A 98 12.02 -3.11 -2.94
C VAL A 98 10.57 -2.98 -2.50
N ILE A 99 10.33 -2.59 -1.25
CA ILE A 99 8.99 -2.43 -0.71
C ILE A 99 8.26 -1.29 -1.43
N ALA A 100 8.91 -0.15 -1.64
CA ALA A 100 8.31 0.99 -2.36
C ALA A 100 7.87 0.62 -3.78
N VAL A 101 8.68 -0.16 -4.50
CA VAL A 101 8.36 -0.64 -5.85
C VAL A 101 7.20 -1.63 -5.82
N LEU A 102 7.21 -2.62 -4.91
CA LEU A 102 6.13 -3.61 -4.80
C LEU A 102 4.78 -2.95 -4.47
N VAL A 103 4.78 -2.02 -3.52
CA VAL A 103 3.60 -1.24 -3.14
C VAL A 103 3.15 -0.35 -4.29
N GLY A 104 4.09 0.32 -4.96
CA GLY A 104 3.82 1.14 -6.14
C GLY A 104 3.16 0.35 -7.27
N ILE A 105 3.68 -0.83 -7.59
CA ILE A 105 3.08 -1.74 -8.59
C ILE A 105 1.65 -2.10 -8.19
N THR A 106 1.42 -2.46 -6.93
CA THR A 106 0.09 -2.81 -6.41
C THR A 106 -0.88 -1.64 -6.53
N ALA A 107 -0.43 -0.42 -6.19
CA ALA A 107 -1.25 0.78 -6.32
C ALA A 107 -1.60 1.08 -7.79
N VAL A 108 -0.63 0.97 -8.71
CA VAL A 108 -0.85 1.17 -10.14
C VAL A 108 -1.81 0.10 -10.70
N GLN A 109 -1.65 -1.17 -10.34
CA GLN A 109 -2.57 -2.24 -10.75
C GLN A 109 -4.02 -1.93 -10.33
N ARG A 110 -4.20 -1.47 -9.09
CA ARG A 110 -5.52 -1.04 -8.57
C ARG A 110 -6.08 0.15 -9.33
N LEU A 111 -5.26 1.18 -9.60
CA LEU A 111 -5.68 2.36 -10.36
C LEU A 111 -6.08 2.01 -11.79
N VAL A 112 -5.31 1.14 -12.47
CA VAL A 112 -5.64 0.67 -13.83
C VAL A 112 -6.94 -0.12 -13.82
N TRP A 113 -7.16 -0.97 -12.82
CA TRP A 113 -8.40 -1.74 -12.67
C TRP A 113 -9.61 -0.82 -12.44
N ALA A 114 -9.46 0.17 -11.55
CA ALA A 114 -10.49 1.19 -11.28
C ALA A 114 -10.80 2.04 -12.54
N ALA A 115 -9.77 2.44 -13.29
CA ALA A 115 -9.92 3.21 -14.53
C ALA A 115 -10.62 2.42 -15.63
N ARG A 116 -10.41 1.10 -15.71
CA ARG A 116 -11.14 0.22 -16.65
C ARG A 116 -12.62 0.11 -16.27
N TRP A 117 -12.91 -0.15 -14.99
CA TRP A 117 -14.28 -0.17 -14.46
C TRP A 117 -15.05 1.14 -14.61
N LEU A 118 -14.34 2.27 -14.67
CA LEU A 118 -14.93 3.57 -14.96
C LEU A 118 -15.31 3.73 -16.45
N LYS A 119 -14.55 3.12 -17.37
CA LYS A 119 -14.70 3.27 -18.82
C LYS A 119 -15.72 2.35 -19.46
N ASP A 120 -16.04 1.21 -18.86
CA ASP A 120 -17.11 0.35 -19.37
C ASP A 120 -18.47 1.04 -19.12
N PRO A 121 -19.18 1.47 -20.19
CA PRO A 121 -20.57 1.90 -20.05
C PRO A 121 -21.40 0.64 -19.79
N ILE A 122 -22.17 0.65 -18.69
CA ILE A 122 -23.22 -0.34 -18.44
C ILE A 122 -24.42 0.01 -19.32
#